data_AF-R6WGI1-F1
#
_entry.id   AF-R6WGI1-F1
#
_cell.length_a   1.000
_cell.length_b   1.000
_cell.length_c   1.000
_cell.angle_alpha   90.00
_cell.angle_beta   90.00
_cell.angle_gamma   90.00
#
_symmetry.space_group_name_H-M   'P 1'
#
loop_
_entity.id
_entity.type
_entity.pdbx_description
1 polymer ?
#
loop_
_entity_poly.entity_id
_entity_poly.type
_entity_poly.pdbx_seq_one_letter_code
_entity_poly.pdbx_strand_id
1 'polypeptide(L)'
;MNDSERRRKELLELTRQRYSDSTAPPAVHPRYHAVYEDLYGTEDELPGGTLGIRTFFCILLLAVFLSMEHNHNEIWNVSSENVVEAVTNDMDIQESLEVLR
;
A
#
# COMPACT_ATOMS: atom_id res chain seq x y z
N MET A 1 19.69 -5.88 59.15
CA MET A 1 19.54 -5.27 57.81
C MET A 1 20.00 -3.83 57.93
N ASN A 2 21.07 -3.48 57.24
CA ASN A 2 21.67 -2.15 57.28
C ASN A 2 20.73 -1.14 56.57
N ASP A 3 20.76 0.14 56.96
CA ASP A 3 19.91 1.16 56.34
C ASP A 3 20.22 1.34 54.85
N SER A 4 21.47 1.10 54.47
CA SER A 4 21.91 1.05 53.06
C SER A 4 21.26 -0.10 52.28
N GLU A 5 21.11 -1.27 52.89
CA GLU A 5 20.46 -2.44 52.29
C GLU A 5 18.96 -2.21 52.12
N ARG A 6 18.31 -1.57 53.10
CA ARG A 6 16.88 -1.21 53.03
C ARG A 6 16.63 -0.24 51.87
N ARG A 7 17.43 0.83 51.76
CA ARG A 7 17.33 1.80 50.67
C ARG A 7 17.60 1.17 49.30
N ARG A 8 18.56 0.24 49.21
CA ARG A 8 18.83 -0.50 47.97
C ARG A 8 17.63 -1.35 47.55
N LYS A 9 17.00 -2.03 48.51
CA LYS A 9 15.82 -2.87 48.24
C LYS A 9 14.64 -2.03 47.77
N GLU A 10 14.37 -0.91 48.42
CA GLU A 10 13.32 0.03 48.03
C GLU A 10 13.53 0.59 46.61
N LEU A 11 14.76 0.98 46.25
CA LEU A 11 15.08 1.46 44.90
C LEU A 11 14.87 0.39 43.83
N LEU A 12 15.20 -0.87 44.13
CA LEU A 12 14.99 -1.99 43.21
C LEU A 12 13.50 -2.30 43.03
N GLU A 13 12.71 -2.23 44.10
CA GLU A 13 11.26 -2.42 44.03
C GLU A 13 10.58 -1.31 43.23
N LEU A 14 10.98 -0.05 43.43
CA LEU A 14 10.48 1.09 42.62
C LEU A 14 10.86 0.97 41.14
N THR A 15 12.09 0.51 40.86
CA THR A 15 12.54 0.28 39.49
C THR A 15 11.75 -0.85 38.85
N ARG A 16 11.54 -1.96 39.57
CA ARG A 16 10.73 -3.09 39.10
C ARG A 16 9.31 -2.66 38.80
N GLN A 17 8.67 -1.88 39.66
CA GLN A 17 7.31 -1.35 39.42
C GLN A 17 7.26 -0.42 38.20
N ARG A 18 8.23 0.50 38.08
CA ARG A 18 8.31 1.45 36.97
C ARG A 18 8.46 0.77 35.60
N TYR A 19 9.23 -0.33 35.54
CA TYR A 19 9.45 -1.06 34.30
C TYR A 19 8.53 -2.28 34.13
N SER A 20 7.83 -2.75 35.18
CA SER A 20 6.84 -3.83 35.06
C SER A 20 5.53 -3.36 34.45
N ASP A 21 5.13 -2.11 34.70
CA ASP A 21 3.93 -1.50 34.10
C ASP A 21 4.14 -1.06 32.65
N SER A 22 5.40 -0.99 32.20
CA SER A 22 5.70 -0.65 30.82
C SER A 22 5.78 -1.93 29.99
N THR A 23 4.70 -2.25 29.26
CA THR A 23 4.73 -3.18 28.12
C THR A 23 5.58 -2.64 26.96
N ALA A 24 6.22 -1.47 27.12
CA ALA A 24 7.10 -0.93 26.11
C ALA A 24 8.45 -1.67 26.17
N PRO A 25 8.95 -2.19 25.03
CA PRO A 25 10.28 -2.77 24.99
C PRO A 25 11.30 -1.71 25.43
N PRO A 26 12.36 -2.11 26.17
CA PRO A 26 13.44 -1.22 26.55
C PRO A 26 14.07 -0.60 25.31
N ALA A 27 14.71 0.55 25.48
CA ALA A 27 15.43 1.21 24.39
C ALA A 27 16.64 0.36 23.96
N VAL A 28 16.46 -0.45 22.91
CA VAL A 28 17.52 -1.27 22.30
C VAL A 28 18.11 -0.53 21.11
N HIS A 29 19.43 -0.57 20.98
CA HIS A 29 20.11 -0.01 19.83
C HIS A 29 19.72 -0.77 18.53
N PRO A 30 19.48 -0.10 17.38
CA PRO A 30 18.98 -0.74 16.15
C PRO A 30 19.77 -1.99 15.70
N ARG A 31 21.10 -1.96 15.89
CA ARG A 31 21.99 -3.10 15.59
C ARG A 31 21.62 -4.41 16.31
N TYR A 32 21.06 -4.32 17.53
CA TYR A 32 20.73 -5.47 18.37
C TYR A 32 19.21 -5.67 18.52
N HIS A 33 18.42 -4.86 17.80
CA HIS A 33 16.96 -4.90 17.86
C HIS A 33 16.43 -6.28 17.50
N ALA A 34 16.91 -6.87 16.40
CA ALA A 34 16.49 -8.20 15.94
C ALA A 34 16.78 -9.31 16.96
N VAL A 35 17.89 -9.22 17.69
CA VAL A 35 18.23 -10.21 18.73
C VAL A 35 17.34 -10.03 19.96
N TYR A 36 17.05 -8.80 20.34
CA TYR A 36 16.12 -8.54 21.45
C TYR A 36 14.69 -9.01 21.12
N GLU A 37 14.24 -8.75 19.89
CA GLU A 37 12.95 -9.20 19.37
C GLU A 37 12.86 -10.74 19.31
N ASP A 38 13.92 -11.44 18.93
CA ASP A 38 13.96 -12.91 18.94
C ASP A 38 13.87 -13.49 20.37
N LEU A 39 14.53 -12.86 21.36
CA LEU A 39 14.55 -13.35 22.74
C LEU A 39 13.31 -12.94 23.58
N TYR A 40 12.74 -11.77 23.30
CA TYR A 40 11.72 -11.13 24.15
C TYR A 40 10.57 -10.49 23.38
N GLY A 41 10.58 -10.54 22.05
CA GLY A 41 9.42 -10.19 21.26
C GLY A 41 8.28 -11.11 21.65
N THR A 42 7.21 -10.53 22.16
CA THR A 42 5.92 -11.18 22.11
C THR A 42 5.65 -11.51 20.65
N GLU A 43 5.01 -12.65 20.37
CA GLU A 43 4.54 -13.03 19.03
C GLU A 43 3.44 -12.09 18.51
N ASP A 44 3.48 -10.82 18.92
CA ASP A 44 2.61 -9.74 18.49
C ASP A 44 3.02 -9.38 17.05
N GLU A 45 2.48 -10.19 16.15
CA GLU A 45 2.09 -9.83 14.80
C GLU A 45 3.11 -8.89 14.11
N LEU A 46 4.25 -9.46 13.72
CA LEU A 46 4.99 -8.95 12.57
C LEU A 46 3.95 -8.60 11.51
N PRO A 47 3.79 -7.33 11.10
CA PRO A 47 2.75 -6.95 10.15
C PRO A 47 3.01 -7.76 8.89
N GLY A 48 2.16 -8.76 8.66
CA GLY A 48 2.35 -9.78 7.63
C GLY A 48 2.73 -9.10 6.32
N GLY A 49 3.92 -9.42 5.81
CA GLY A 49 4.50 -8.69 4.69
C GLY A 49 3.54 -8.69 3.51
N THR A 50 3.26 -7.50 2.96
CA THR A 50 2.35 -7.33 1.80
C THR A 50 2.93 -7.83 0.47
N LEU A 51 3.98 -8.66 0.51
CA LEU A 51 4.65 -9.17 -0.69
C LEU A 51 3.70 -10.04 -1.54
N GLY A 52 2.95 -10.96 -0.91
CA GLY A 52 2.05 -11.86 -1.63
C GLY A 52 0.90 -11.15 -2.34
N ILE A 53 0.30 -10.15 -1.71
CA ILE A 53 -0.78 -9.38 -2.33
C ILE A 53 -0.26 -8.49 -3.46
N ARG A 54 0.94 -7.90 -3.30
CA ARG A 54 1.60 -7.10 -4.34
C ARG A 54 1.94 -7.95 -5.56
N THR A 55 2.52 -9.14 -5.37
CA THR A 55 2.85 -10.04 -6.47
C THR A 55 1.59 -10.53 -7.18
N PHE A 56 0.53 -10.84 -6.45
CA PHE A 56 -0.77 -11.20 -7.02
C PHE A 56 -1.33 -10.09 -7.92
N PHE A 57 -1.35 -8.84 -7.45
CA PHE A 57 -1.80 -7.71 -8.26
C PHE A 57 -0.92 -7.47 -9.49
N CYS A 58 0.41 -7.63 -9.37
CA CYS A 58 1.30 -7.53 -10.52
C CYS A 58 0.99 -8.58 -11.59
N ILE A 59 0.76 -9.83 -11.19
CA ILE A 59 0.43 -10.92 -12.13
C ILE A 59 -0.97 -10.70 -12.74
N LEU A 60 -1.94 -10.25 -11.95
CA LEU A 60 -3.29 -9.97 -12.43
C LEU A 60 -3.30 -8.85 -13.48
N LEU A 61 -2.63 -7.72 -13.18
CA LEU A 61 -2.51 -6.61 -14.13
C LEU A 61 -1.78 -7.03 -15.40
N LEU A 62 -0.71 -7.83 -15.27
CA LEU A 62 0.00 -8.39 -16.41
C LEU A 62 -0.91 -9.29 -17.26
N ALA A 63 -1.70 -10.17 -16.66
CA ALA A 63 -2.61 -11.05 -17.37
C ALA A 63 -3.72 -10.28 -18.11
N VAL A 64 -4.25 -9.21 -17.51
CA VAL A 64 -5.20 -8.31 -18.17
C VAL A 64 -4.56 -7.62 -19.36
N PHE A 65 -3.33 -7.10 -19.21
CA PHE A 65 -2.60 -6.46 -20.29
C PHE A 65 -2.32 -7.42 -21.46
N LEU A 66 -1.86 -8.64 -21.15
CA LEU A 66 -1.64 -9.69 -22.16
C LEU A 66 -2.94 -10.13 -22.84
N SER A 67 -4.05 -10.18 -22.11
CA SER A 67 -5.37 -10.46 -22.68
C SER A 67 -5.84 -9.34 -23.60
N MET A 68 -5.58 -8.08 -23.25
CA MET A 68 -5.90 -6.93 -24.09
C MET A 68 -5.07 -6.93 -25.37
N GLU A 69 -3.78 -7.26 -25.27
CA GLU A 69 -2.87 -7.40 -26.40
C GLU A 69 -3.29 -8.57 -27.31
N HIS A 70 -3.57 -9.74 -26.72
CA HIS A 70 -3.92 -10.95 -27.48
C HIS A 70 -5.25 -10.82 -28.20
N ASN A 71 -6.23 -10.16 -27.58
CA ASN A 71 -7.54 -10.01 -28.18
C ASN A 71 -7.58 -8.93 -29.26
N HIS A 72 -6.48 -8.19 -29.53
CA HIS A 72 -6.47 -7.03 -30.44
C HIS A 72 -7.80 -6.28 -30.35
N ASN A 73 -8.27 -6.04 -29.13
CA ASN A 73 -9.58 -5.44 -28.98
C ASN A 73 -9.41 -4.03 -29.51
N GLU A 74 -9.95 -3.79 -30.70
CA GLU A 74 -10.22 -2.47 -31.25
C GLU A 74 -11.23 -1.82 -30.29
N ILE A 75 -10.74 -1.37 -29.13
CA ILE A 75 -11.58 -0.86 -28.04
C ILE A 75 -12.38 0.37 -28.51
N TRP A 76 -11.97 0.99 -29.60
CA TRP A 76 -12.76 1.94 -30.34
C TRP A 76 -12.91 1.47 -31.79
N ASN A 77 -14.05 0.86 -32.12
CA ASN A 77 -14.54 0.69 -33.51
C ASN A 77 -14.89 2.05 -34.16
N VAL A 78 -14.27 3.14 -33.73
CA VAL A 78 -14.31 4.39 -34.47
C VAL A 78 -13.36 4.21 -35.65
N SER A 79 -13.86 3.51 -36.67
CA SER A 79 -13.26 3.54 -37.99
C SER A 79 -13.23 5.00 -38.43
N SER A 80 -12.11 5.40 -39.03
CA SER A 80 -11.96 6.76 -39.55
C SER A 80 -13.11 7.12 -40.51
N GLU A 81 -13.71 6.14 -41.18
CA GLU A 81 -14.90 6.31 -42.02
C GLU A 81 -16.10 6.87 -41.25
N ASN A 82 -16.39 6.36 -40.06
CA ASN A 82 -17.53 6.84 -39.26
C ASN A 82 -17.32 8.29 -38.78
N VAL A 83 -16.06 8.70 -38.54
CA VAL A 83 -15.72 10.08 -38.17
C VAL A 83 -15.84 11.00 -39.38
N VAL A 84 -15.34 10.57 -40.55
CA VAL A 84 -15.43 11.34 -41.79
C VAL A 84 -16.90 11.52 -42.20
N GLU A 85 -17.72 10.49 -42.08
CA GLU A 85 -19.16 10.57 -42.39
C GLU A 85 -19.89 11.53 -41.46
N ALA A 86 -19.62 11.48 -40.15
CA ALA A 86 -20.20 12.42 -39.19
C ALA A 86 -19.80 13.88 -39.48
N VAL A 87 -18.53 14.14 -39.79
CA VAL A 87 -18.03 15.48 -40.13
C VAL A 87 -18.60 15.98 -41.47
N THR A 88 -18.73 15.09 -42.46
CA THR A 88 -19.28 15.46 -43.77
C THR A 88 -20.76 15.84 -43.67
N ASN A 89 -21.54 15.07 -42.90
CA ASN A 89 -22.96 15.38 -42.67
C ASN A 89 -23.16 16.70 -41.91
N ASP A 90 -22.33 16.99 -40.90
CA ASP A 90 -22.40 18.28 -40.17
C ASP A 90 -22.10 19.47 -41.09
N MET A 91 -21.15 19.32 -42.02
CA MET A 91 -20.78 20.37 -42.98
C MET A 91 -21.89 20.62 -44.02
N ASP A 92 -22.54 19.57 -44.51
CA ASP A 92 -23.64 19.64 -45.50
C ASP A 92 -24.89 20.33 -44.90
N ILE A 93 -25.17 20.06 -43.61
CA ILE A 93 -26.25 20.74 -42.87
C ILE A 93 -25.94 22.23 -42.70
N GLN A 94 -24.68 22.58 -42.42
CA GLN A 94 -24.29 23.98 -42.26
C GLN A 94 -24.35 24.75 -43.59
N GLU A 95 -23.90 24.16 -44.70
CA GLU A 95 -23.95 24.78 -46.02
C GLU A 95 -25.41 25.01 -46.48
N SER A 96 -26.29 24.04 -46.26
CA SER A 96 -27.72 24.19 -46.57
C SER A 96 -28.42 25.27 -45.74
N LEU A 97 -28.00 25.52 -44.51
CA LEU A 97 -28.51 26.60 -43.66
C LEU A 97 -27.99 27.98 -44.05
N GLU A 98 -26.77 28.08 -44.59
CA GLU A 98 -26.22 29.33 -45.12
C GLU A 98 -26.88 29.74 -46.45
N VAL A 99 -27.23 28.78 -47.32
CA VAL A 99 -27.95 29.05 -48.58
C VAL A 99 -29.39 29.51 -48.37
N LEU A 100 -30.00 29.16 -47.23
CA LEU A 100 -31.37 29.56 -46.86
C LEU A 100 -31.45 30.91 -46.10
N ARG A 101 -30.31 31.54 -45.79
CA ARG A 101 -30.22 32.86 -45.14
C ARG A 101 -30.06 33.98 -46.17
#